data_AF-A0A3S4KBD2-F1
#
_entry.id   AF-A0A3S4KBD2-F1
#
_cell.length_a   1.000
_cell.length_b   1.000
_cell.length_c   1.000
_cell.angle_alpha   90.00
_cell.angle_beta   90.00
_cell.angle_gamma   90.00
#
_symmetry.space_group_name_H-M   'P 1'
#
loop_
_entity.id
_entity.type
_entity.pdbx_description
1 polymer ?
#
loop_
_entity_poly.entity_id
_entity_poly.type
_entity_poly.pdbx_seq_one_letter_code
_entity_poly.pdbx_strand_id
1 'polypeptide(L)'
;MATPVKTFHAPLIMGTPGLELAAVSSSDETKVKADWPAVSVVSEPRHLFNDPHIDLIVIPTPNDTHFPLAKAALEAGKHVVVDKPFTVTLSQARELDALARSTGRVLSVFHNRRWDSDFFDAEGLAGGWRARRGVLV
;
A
#
# COMPACT_ATOMS: atom_id res chain seq x y z
N MET A 1 7.67 -7.93 -17.52
CA MET A 1 6.45 -7.27 -17.02
C MET A 1 6.80 -6.49 -15.76
N ALA A 2 6.47 -5.20 -15.72
CA ALA A 2 6.64 -4.36 -14.53
C ALA A 2 5.55 -4.70 -13.49
N THR A 3 5.94 -4.95 -12.25
CA THR A 3 5.01 -5.21 -11.14
C THR A 3 4.57 -3.88 -10.49
N PRO A 4 3.40 -3.82 -9.82
CA PRO A 4 2.99 -2.62 -9.07
C PRO A 4 4.06 -2.13 -8.09
N VAL A 5 4.82 -3.06 -7.48
CA VAL A 5 5.99 -2.76 -6.64
C VAL A 5 7.03 -1.92 -7.38
N LYS A 6 7.40 -2.35 -8.61
CA LYS A 6 8.43 -1.69 -9.42
C LYS A 6 7.99 -0.34 -9.96
N THR A 7 6.73 -0.21 -10.36
CA THR A 7 6.25 1.00 -11.03
C THR A 7 5.76 2.07 -10.07
N PHE A 8 5.18 1.69 -8.93
CA PHE A 8 4.57 2.63 -7.98
C PHE A 8 5.27 2.61 -6.63
N HIS A 9 5.18 1.49 -5.90
CA HIS A 9 5.51 1.49 -4.47
C HIS A 9 6.99 1.79 -4.20
N ALA A 10 7.92 1.04 -4.78
CA ALA A 10 9.34 1.20 -4.50
C ALA A 10 9.88 2.59 -4.93
N PRO A 11 9.61 3.10 -6.15
CA PRO A 11 10.01 4.46 -6.52
C PRO A 11 9.42 5.55 -5.60
N LEU A 12 8.13 5.45 -5.24
CA LEU A 12 7.49 6.45 -4.39
C LEU A 12 8.03 6.42 -2.95
N ILE A 13 8.29 5.24 -2.39
CA ILE A 13 8.90 5.10 -1.06
C ILE A 13 10.30 5.73 -1.07
N MET A 14 11.16 5.33 -2.01
CA MET A 14 12.54 5.84 -2.08
C MET A 14 12.60 7.34 -2.42
N GLY A 15 11.59 7.88 -3.10
CA GLY A 15 11.49 9.30 -3.42
C GLY A 15 10.90 10.17 -2.31
N THR A 16 10.44 9.59 -1.20
CA THR A 16 9.78 10.32 -0.11
C THR A 16 10.73 10.52 1.07
N PRO A 17 11.12 11.77 1.40
CA PRO A 17 11.95 12.05 2.57
C PRO A 17 11.32 11.49 3.86
N GLY A 18 12.12 10.79 4.65
CA GLY A 18 11.68 10.16 5.90
C GLY A 18 11.15 8.73 5.71
N LEU A 19 11.09 8.20 4.49
CA LEU A 19 10.83 6.78 4.23
C LEU A 19 12.08 6.10 3.67
N GLU A 20 12.23 4.82 4.02
CA GLU A 20 13.30 3.94 3.51
C GLU A 20 12.68 2.61 3.06
N LEU A 21 13.09 2.12 1.89
CA LEU A 21 12.75 0.77 1.45
C LEU A 21 13.75 -0.22 2.07
N ALA A 22 13.52 -0.57 3.34
CA ALA A 22 14.46 -1.39 4.12
C ALA A 22 14.59 -2.83 3.58
N ALA A 23 13.47 -3.46 3.21
CA ALA A 23 13.47 -4.84 2.74
C ALA A 23 12.26 -5.17 1.86
N VAL A 24 12.40 -6.24 1.06
CA VAL A 24 11.35 -6.80 0.18
C VAL A 24 11.21 -8.30 0.42
N SER A 25 9.97 -8.78 0.53
CA SER A 25 9.69 -10.22 0.51
C SER A 25 9.46 -10.68 -0.93
N SER A 26 10.27 -11.61 -1.44
CA SER A 26 10.15 -12.14 -2.80
C SER A 26 10.67 -13.58 -2.87
N SER A 27 10.03 -14.41 -3.70
CA SER A 27 10.53 -15.74 -4.05
C SER A 27 11.68 -15.71 -5.07
N ASP A 28 11.88 -14.57 -5.74
CA ASP A 28 12.93 -14.34 -6.72
C ASP A 28 13.77 -13.13 -6.28
N GLU A 29 14.88 -13.41 -5.58
CA GLU A 29 15.81 -12.39 -5.10
C GLU A 29 16.54 -11.69 -6.26
N THR A 30 16.98 -12.46 -7.25
CA THR A 30 17.72 -11.96 -8.42
C THR A 30 16.95 -10.84 -9.12
N LYS A 31 15.64 -11.02 -9.29
CA LYS A 31 14.78 -10.00 -9.90
C LYS A 31 14.68 -8.72 -9.09
N VAL A 32 14.63 -8.80 -7.76
CA VAL A 32 14.60 -7.62 -6.89
C VAL A 32 15.95 -6.92 -6.94
N LYS A 33 17.05 -7.67 -6.81
CA LYS A 33 18.42 -7.15 -6.80
C LYS A 33 18.84 -6.52 -8.13
N ALA A 34 18.26 -6.96 -9.25
CA ALA A 34 18.50 -6.34 -10.55
C ALA A 34 18.04 -4.86 -10.60
N ASP A 35 16.96 -4.53 -9.87
CA ASP A 35 16.44 -3.16 -9.79
C ASP A 35 16.98 -2.41 -8.56
N TRP A 36 17.14 -3.10 -7.42
CA TRP A 36 17.57 -2.53 -6.15
C TRP A 36 18.63 -3.41 -5.46
N PRO A 37 19.91 -3.30 -5.87
CA PRO A 37 20.98 -4.17 -5.35
C PRO A 37 21.18 -4.09 -3.83
N ALA A 38 20.96 -2.91 -3.26
CA ALA A 38 21.17 -2.63 -1.84
C ALA A 38 20.02 -3.09 -0.92
N VAL A 39 18.82 -3.34 -1.46
CA VAL A 39 17.64 -3.67 -0.66
C VAL A 39 17.73 -5.11 -0.15
N SER A 40 17.51 -5.31 1.14
CA SER A 40 17.48 -6.66 1.75
C SER A 40 16.30 -7.46 1.20
N VAL A 41 16.52 -8.73 0.86
CA VAL A 41 15.45 -9.61 0.36
C VAL A 41 15.25 -10.77 1.32
N VAL A 42 13.99 -11.04 1.65
CA VAL A 42 13.59 -12.20 2.46
C VAL A 42 12.67 -13.10 1.65
N SER A 43 12.71 -14.40 1.93
CA SER A 43 11.87 -15.39 1.25
C SER A 43 10.43 -15.41 1.73
N GLU A 44 10.15 -14.90 2.94
CA GLU A 44 8.84 -14.98 3.58
C GLU A 44 8.43 -13.66 4.24
N PRO A 45 7.16 -13.22 4.07
CA PRO A 45 6.67 -11.96 4.63
C PRO A 45 6.80 -11.87 6.15
N ARG A 46 6.68 -13.00 6.85
CA ARG A 46 6.78 -13.07 8.33
C ARG A 46 8.09 -12.50 8.87
N HIS A 47 9.18 -12.58 8.10
CA HIS A 47 10.46 -12.02 8.52
C HIS A 47 10.40 -10.49 8.58
N LEU A 48 9.63 -9.85 7.69
CA LEU A 48 9.40 -8.41 7.73
C LEU A 48 8.52 -8.01 8.91
N PHE A 49 7.52 -8.82 9.25
CA PHE A 49 6.61 -8.54 10.37
C PHE A 49 7.33 -8.64 11.71
N ASN A 50 8.30 -9.54 11.84
CA ASN A 50 9.04 -9.76 13.08
C ASN A 50 10.26 -8.85 13.23
N ASP A 51 10.65 -8.10 12.20
CA ASP A 51 11.79 -7.18 12.27
C ASP A 51 11.42 -5.95 13.12
N PRO A 52 12.05 -5.73 14.29
CA PRO A 52 11.73 -4.58 15.14
C PRO A 52 12.11 -3.23 14.51
N HIS A 53 12.89 -3.21 13.43
CA HIS A 53 13.32 -2.00 12.74
C HIS A 53 12.40 -1.59 11.58
N ILE A 54 11.39 -2.39 11.25
CA ILE A 54 10.39 -2.06 10.22
C ILE A 54 9.12 -1.51 10.89
N ASP A 55 8.72 -0.29 10.53
CA ASP A 55 7.51 0.33 11.06
C ASP A 55 6.25 0.08 10.20
N LEU A 56 6.43 0.02 8.88
CA LEU A 56 5.36 0.01 7.87
C LEU A 56 5.52 -1.15 6.89
N ILE A 57 4.41 -1.85 6.62
CA ILE A 57 4.29 -2.90 5.62
C ILE A 57 3.39 -2.43 4.48
N VAL A 58 3.88 -2.54 3.25
CA VAL A 58 3.10 -2.33 2.02
C VAL A 58 2.79 -3.69 1.39
N ILE A 59 1.51 -3.95 1.10
CA ILE A 59 1.00 -5.24 0.61
C ILE A 59 0.41 -5.07 -0.80
N PRO A 60 1.23 -5.22 -1.87
CA PRO A 60 0.80 -5.23 -3.26
C PRO A 60 0.84 -6.65 -3.87
N THR A 61 0.37 -7.63 -3.12
CA THR A 61 0.37 -9.05 -3.48
C THR A 61 -0.94 -9.45 -4.17
N PRO A 62 -1.16 -10.71 -4.58
CA PRO A 62 -2.46 -11.14 -5.11
C PRO A 62 -3.60 -10.93 -4.10
N ASN A 63 -4.81 -10.61 -4.60
CA ASN A 63 -5.93 -10.11 -3.80
C ASN A 63 -6.34 -11.01 -2.63
N ASP A 64 -6.26 -12.34 -2.78
CA ASP A 64 -6.60 -13.34 -1.78
C ASP A 64 -5.65 -13.33 -0.58
N THR A 65 -4.42 -12.84 -0.78
CA THR A 65 -3.41 -12.73 0.27
C THR A 65 -3.49 -11.44 1.09
N HIS A 66 -4.23 -10.43 0.63
CA HIS A 66 -4.28 -9.12 1.30
C HIS A 66 -4.76 -9.22 2.75
N PHE A 67 -5.89 -9.89 2.98
CA PHE A 67 -6.45 -10.01 4.33
C PHE A 67 -5.52 -10.75 5.30
N PRO A 68 -5.07 -11.99 5.03
CA PRO A 68 -4.21 -12.70 5.98
C PRO A 68 -2.88 -11.99 6.24
N LEU A 69 -2.28 -11.36 5.22
CA LEU A 69 -1.03 -10.61 5.39
C LEU A 69 -1.23 -9.31 6.18
N ALA A 70 -2.29 -8.54 5.88
CA ALA A 70 -2.58 -7.30 6.59
C ALA A 70 -2.89 -7.57 8.07
N LYS A 71 -3.67 -8.63 8.34
CA LYS A 71 -3.97 -9.06 9.71
C LYS A 71 -2.69 -9.40 10.48
N ALA A 72 -1.84 -10.26 9.90
CA ALA A 72 -0.59 -10.66 10.53
C ALA A 72 0.36 -9.48 10.78
N ALA A 73 0.46 -8.53 9.84
CA ALA A 73 1.27 -7.32 10.00
C ALA A 73 0.73 -6.41 11.12
N LEU A 74 -0.58 -6.21 11.20
CA LEU A 74 -1.21 -5.43 12.28
C LEU A 74 -1.04 -6.11 13.65
N GLU A 75 -1.20 -7.43 13.72
CA GLU A 75 -0.97 -8.21 14.95
C GLU A 75 0.49 -8.14 15.42
N ALA A 76 1.44 -8.05 14.49
CA ALA A 76 2.85 -7.79 14.77
C ALA A 76 3.15 -6.31 15.12
N GLY A 77 2.13 -5.46 15.20
CA GLY A 77 2.26 -4.05 15.56
C GLY A 77 2.83 -3.18 14.45
N LYS A 78 2.63 -3.54 13.18
CA LYS A 78 3.08 -2.74 12.03
C LYS A 78 1.97 -1.82 11.53
N HIS A 79 2.36 -0.67 10.98
CA HIS A 79 1.47 0.09 10.11
C HIS A 79 1.30 -0.66 8.79
N VAL A 80 0.15 -0.53 8.13
CA VAL A 80 -0.17 -1.30 6.92
C VAL A 80 -0.76 -0.43 5.83
N VAL A 81 -0.22 -0.55 4.62
CA VAL A 81 -0.82 -0.05 3.37
C VAL A 81 -1.13 -1.26 2.49
N VAL A 82 -2.36 -1.38 2.02
CA VAL A 82 -2.80 -2.49 1.15
C VAL A 82 -3.16 -1.95 -0.22
N ASP A 83 -2.76 -2.67 -1.26
CA ASP A 83 -3.14 -2.32 -2.63
C ASP A 83 -4.60 -2.72 -2.92
N LYS A 84 -5.17 -2.14 -3.97
CA LYS A 84 -6.56 -2.43 -4.36
C LYS A 84 -6.66 -3.73 -5.17
N PRO A 85 -7.74 -4.53 -5.02
CA PRO A 85 -8.85 -4.37 -4.07
C PRO A 85 -8.44 -4.68 -2.62
N PHE A 86 -8.95 -3.90 -1.67
CA PHE A 86 -8.50 -3.95 -0.27
C PHE A 86 -8.65 -5.35 0.38
N THR A 87 -9.82 -5.96 0.27
CA THR A 87 -10.11 -7.32 0.75
C THR A 87 -11.11 -8.00 -0.19
N VAL A 88 -11.25 -9.33 -0.08
CA VAL A 88 -12.21 -10.10 -0.88
C VAL A 88 -13.65 -9.87 -0.40
N THR A 89 -13.84 -9.56 0.90
CA THR A 89 -15.16 -9.30 1.48
C THR A 89 -15.18 -8.04 2.34
N LEU A 90 -16.37 -7.44 2.50
CA LEU A 90 -16.57 -6.31 3.41
C LEU A 90 -16.35 -6.70 4.88
N SER A 91 -16.67 -7.94 5.27
CA SER A 91 -16.46 -8.42 6.64
C SER A 91 -14.97 -8.39 7.01
N GLN A 92 -14.12 -8.88 6.10
CA GLN A 92 -12.66 -8.81 6.25
C GLN A 92 -12.15 -7.37 6.37
N ALA A 93 -12.67 -6.44 5.56
CA ALA A 93 -12.28 -5.03 5.65
C ALA A 93 -12.63 -4.42 7.02
N ARG A 94 -13.82 -4.74 7.56
CA ARG A 94 -14.26 -4.28 8.88
C ARG A 94 -13.43 -4.88 10.00
N GLU A 95 -13.06 -6.14 9.89
CA GLU A 95 -12.18 -6.81 10.86
C GLU A 95 -10.80 -6.14 10.90
N LEU A 96 -10.21 -5.82 9.75
CA LEU A 96 -8.92 -5.12 9.70
C LEU A 96 -9.01 -3.69 10.25
N ASP A 97 -10.08 -2.93 9.97
CA ASP A 97 -10.28 -1.59 10.54
C ASP A 97 -10.39 -1.66 12.08
N ALA A 98 -11.16 -2.61 12.61
CA ALA A 98 -11.26 -2.82 14.05
C ALA A 98 -9.92 -3.19 14.69
N LEU A 99 -9.15 -4.07 14.03
CA LEU A 99 -7.82 -4.50 14.49
C LEU A 99 -6.81 -3.35 14.46
N ALA A 100 -6.80 -2.55 13.40
CA ALA A 100 -5.91 -1.40 13.31
C ALA A 100 -6.20 -0.38 14.43
N ARG A 101 -7.48 -0.13 14.72
CA ARG A 101 -7.90 0.72 15.83
C ARG A 101 -7.47 0.16 17.19
N SER A 102 -7.64 -1.13 17.43
CA SER A 102 -7.31 -1.75 18.72
C SER A 102 -5.80 -1.82 18.98
N THR A 103 -5.01 -1.98 17.93
CA THR A 103 -3.53 -2.00 17.99
C THR A 103 -2.89 -0.61 17.93
N GLY A 104 -3.69 0.44 17.70
CA GLY A 104 -3.21 1.81 17.54
C GLY A 104 -2.37 2.00 16.27
N ARG A 105 -2.57 1.17 15.25
CA ARG A 105 -1.82 1.20 13.99
C ARG A 105 -2.60 1.86 12.87
N VAL A 106 -1.86 2.42 11.92
CA VAL A 106 -2.44 3.01 10.72
C VAL A 106 -2.68 1.91 9.72
N LEU A 107 -3.89 1.88 9.16
CA LEU A 107 -4.29 1.03 8.06
C LEU A 107 -4.81 1.91 6.94
N SER A 108 -4.21 1.79 5.76
CA SER A 108 -4.56 2.59 4.59
C SER A 108 -4.67 1.72 3.33
N VAL A 109 -5.44 2.21 2.36
CA VAL A 109 -5.58 1.62 1.03
C VAL A 109 -4.92 2.52 0.01
N PHE A 110 -4.14 1.96 -0.91
CA PHE A 110 -3.40 2.72 -1.92
C PHE A 110 -4.31 3.25 -3.04
N HIS A 111 -5.08 4.30 -2.73
CA HIS A 111 -5.94 5.01 -3.69
C HIS A 111 -5.17 6.05 -4.52
N ASN A 112 -4.11 5.61 -5.21
CA ASN A 112 -3.15 6.48 -5.89
C ASN A 112 -3.73 7.38 -6.99
N ARG A 113 -4.83 7.00 -7.62
CA ARG A 113 -5.49 7.81 -8.67
C ARG A 113 -6.12 9.11 -8.17
N ARG A 114 -6.20 9.32 -6.85
CA ARG A 114 -6.57 10.64 -6.27
C ARG A 114 -5.50 11.70 -6.54
N TRP A 115 -4.32 11.30 -7.03
CA TRP A 115 -3.22 12.19 -7.37
C TRP A 115 -2.93 12.25 -8.87
N ASP A 116 -3.81 11.69 -9.71
CA ASP A 116 -3.70 11.88 -11.16
C ASP A 116 -4.04 13.35 -11.49
N SER A 117 -3.35 13.94 -12.47
CA SER A 117 -3.46 15.37 -12.78
C SER A 117 -4.88 15.79 -13.17
N ASP A 118 -5.60 14.91 -13.86
CA ASP A 118 -6.99 15.12 -14.28
C ASP A 118 -7.94 15.23 -13.08
N PHE A 119 -7.70 14.47 -12.02
CA PHE A 119 -8.47 14.56 -10.78
C PHE A 119 -8.28 15.92 -10.10
N PHE A 120 -7.03 16.42 -10.03
CA PHE A 120 -6.75 17.75 -9.48
C PHE A 120 -7.34 18.87 -10.34
N ASP A 121 -7.28 18.75 -11.67
CA ASP A 121 -7.91 19.72 -12.58
C ASP A 121 -9.43 19.75 -12.37
N ALA A 122 -10.07 18.59 -12.21
CA ALA A 122 -11.50 18.49 -11.93
C ALA A 122 -11.88 19.09 -10.56
N GLU A 123 -11.08 18.85 -9.50
CA GLU A 123 -11.30 19.48 -8.19
C GLU A 123 -11.11 21.00 -8.25
N GLY A 124 -10.07 21.48 -8.95
CA GLY A 124 -9.82 22.90 -9.17
C GLY A 124 -10.98 23.58 -9.91
N LEU A 125 -11.54 22.91 -10.91
CA LEU A 125 -12.75 23.34 -11.59
C LEU A 125 -13.94 23.34 -10.62
N ALA A 126 -14.25 22.24 -9.94
CA ALA A 126 -15.39 22.14 -9.03
C ALA A 126 -15.35 23.14 -7.85
N GLY A 127 -14.15 23.47 -7.35
CA GLY A 127 -13.94 24.50 -6.32
C GLY A 127 -14.29 25.92 -6.79
N GLY A 128 -14.24 26.18 -8.11
CA GLY A 128 -14.67 27.43 -8.74
C GLY A 128 -16.00 27.36 -9.50
N TRP A 129 -16.53 26.16 -9.76
CA TRP A 129 -17.62 25.94 -10.71
C TRP A 129 -18.96 25.72 -9.99
N ARG A 130 -19.81 26.75 -9.98
CA ARG A 130 -21.23 26.61 -9.61
C ARG A 130 -22.02 26.17 -10.83
N ALA A 131 -22.13 24.86 -11.06
CA ALA A 131 -23.04 24.31 -12.06
C ALA A 131 -24.48 24.73 -11.75
N ARG A 132 -25.09 25.61 -12.57
CA ARG A 132 -26.48 26.03 -12.36
C ARG A 132 -27.52 25.02 -12.89
N ARG A 133 -27.14 24.04 -13.71
CA ARG A 133 -27.97 22.89 -14.13
C ARG A 133 -27.05 21.76 -14.61
N GLY A 134 -27.09 20.60 -13.96
CA GLY A 134 -26.32 19.42 -14.37
C GLY A 134 -27.08 18.60 -15.41
N VAL A 135 -26.45 18.34 -16.55
CA VAL A 135 -26.76 17.18 -17.39
C VAL A 135 -25.66 16.16 -17.12
N LEU A 136 -26.05 14.98 -16.64
CA LEU A 136 -25.20 13.79 -16.57
C LEU A 136 -25.52 12.95 -17.80
N VAL A 137 -24.51 12.60 -18.59
CA VAL A 137 -24.54 11.42 -19.48
C VAL A 137 -23.70 10.34 -18.86
#